data_AF-A0ABD1EUK5-F1
#
_entry.id   AF-A0ABD1EUK5-F1
#
_cell.length_a   1.000
_cell.length_b   1.000
_cell.length_c   1.000
_cell.angle_alpha   90.00
_cell.angle_beta   90.00
_cell.angle_gamma   90.00
#
_symmetry.space_group_name_H-M   'P 1'
#
loop_
_entity.id
_entity.type
_entity.pdbx_description
1 polymer ?
#
loop_
_entity_poly.entity_id
_entity_poly.type
_entity_poly.pdbx_seq_one_letter_code
_entity_poly.pdbx_strand_id
1 'polypeptide(L)'
;MERRRSVRRLGRRYRRPWLKKCKEYIRNFIAFLFSNVGIIGLVIGYTIAGSFIFQYLESGEQIEVHANALGNRTLYARRLWNLTMDLNYNVQLLEKEYRAAVAEELITFQKIFVNLTRKGFDGSDDLCGKKSWSFAGAFLFSLTVITTIGYGNIWPRTPNGKIASIVYAIIGMPLFLLYLSNIGDVMARSFKWIYANLCLCRWCPGVAERRAERQMRRDQQKRDGSEFSNSSGSPSSIENIEMDMTGRRESVTSDANTINTDESDDVQNITVPILVCLMIMVGYICGGATLFYQWERDSGWTFLDASYFCFISLSTIGFGDFVPGDKIYGHGKIEEILELKFVFCSMYLMLGMALIAMCFNLMQEEVIHKIRTTTRTIKYIFRCR
;
A
#
# COMPACT_ATOMS: atom_id res chain seq x y z
N MET A 1 28.84 49.30 61.78
CA MET A 1 29.33 47.98 61.37
C MET A 1 28.14 47.04 61.33
N GLU A 2 27.72 46.55 60.16
CA GLU A 2 27.14 45.20 60.00
C GLU A 2 26.93 44.91 58.50
N ARG A 3 27.74 43.99 57.97
CA ARG A 3 27.73 43.56 56.57
C ARG A 3 26.58 42.58 56.32
N ARG A 4 25.59 42.94 55.50
CA ARG A 4 24.69 41.96 54.88
C ARG A 4 25.38 41.32 53.68
N ARG A 5 25.68 40.02 53.80
CA ARG A 5 26.28 39.17 52.76
C ARG A 5 25.28 38.97 51.60
N SER A 6 25.73 39.21 50.38
CA SER A 6 25.01 38.89 49.16
C SER A 6 25.07 37.39 48.88
N VAL A 7 23.94 36.71 48.95
CA VAL A 7 23.82 35.31 48.53
C VAL A 7 23.63 35.30 47.01
N ARG A 8 24.72 35.05 46.27
CA ARG A 8 24.68 34.72 44.84
C ARG A 8 23.92 33.41 44.67
N ARG A 9 22.69 33.47 44.15
CA ARG A 9 21.97 32.28 43.65
C ARG A 9 22.69 31.79 42.39
N LEU A 10 23.59 30.82 42.55
CA LEU A 10 24.07 30.00 41.44
C LEU A 10 22.87 29.25 40.85
N GLY A 11 22.42 29.67 39.67
CA GLY A 11 21.50 28.92 38.84
C GLY A 11 22.14 27.59 38.45
N ARG A 12 21.91 26.54 39.24
CA ARG A 12 22.18 25.16 38.83
C ARG A 12 21.31 24.87 37.61
N ARG A 13 21.93 24.86 36.43
CA ARG A 13 21.33 24.39 35.18
C ARG A 13 21.02 22.89 35.38
N TYR A 14 19.79 22.59 35.81
CA TYR A 14 19.32 21.23 36.02
C TYR A 14 19.39 20.48 34.67
N ARG A 15 20.42 19.64 34.50
CA ARG A 15 20.54 18.75 33.34
C ARG A 15 19.36 17.78 33.40
N ARG A 16 18.40 17.94 32.47
CA ARG A 16 17.26 17.02 32.36
C ARG A 16 17.77 15.57 32.21
N PRO A 17 17.22 14.59 32.96
CA PRO A 17 17.63 13.19 32.87
C PRO A 17 17.52 12.66 31.44
N TRP A 18 18.50 11.87 31.01
CA TRP A 18 18.57 11.29 29.65
C TRP A 18 17.28 10.53 29.26
N LEU A 19 16.65 9.86 30.24
CA LEU A 19 15.36 9.19 30.10
C LEU A 19 14.20 10.11 29.69
N LYS A 20 14.16 11.37 30.16
CA LYS A 20 13.12 12.33 29.75
C LYS A 20 13.33 12.79 28.31
N LYS A 21 14.59 12.98 27.89
CA LYS A 21 14.92 13.27 26.49
C LYS A 21 14.55 12.11 25.58
N CYS A 22 14.87 10.87 25.97
CA CYS A 22 14.51 9.67 25.23
C CYS A 22 12.98 9.52 25.11
N LYS A 23 12.22 9.76 26.20
CA LYS A 23 10.75 9.80 26.16
C LYS A 23 10.20 10.89 25.24
N GLU A 24 10.83 12.07 25.21
CA GLU A 24 10.45 13.18 24.32
C GLU A 24 10.74 12.84 22.86
N TYR A 25 11.89 12.24 22.55
CA TYR A 25 12.22 11.75 21.22
C TYR A 25 11.29 10.61 20.78
N ILE A 26 10.98 9.65 21.66
CA ILE A 26 10.02 8.57 21.39
C ILE A 26 8.63 9.14 21.14
N ARG A 27 8.16 10.10 21.95
CA ARG A 27 6.85 10.74 21.74
C ARG A 27 6.80 11.50 20.42
N ASN A 28 7.84 12.28 20.11
CA ASN A 28 7.91 13.03 18.87
C ASN A 28 8.04 12.09 17.66
N PHE A 29 8.75 10.97 17.80
CA PHE A 29 8.86 9.93 16.79
C PHE A 29 7.54 9.19 16.60
N ILE A 30 6.82 8.84 17.66
CA ILE A 30 5.47 8.25 17.59
C ILE A 30 4.51 9.25 16.92
N ALA A 31 4.51 10.52 17.33
CA ALA A 31 3.70 11.55 16.70
C ALA A 31 4.03 11.73 15.19
N PHE A 32 5.31 11.64 14.83
CA PHE A 32 5.74 11.61 13.44
C PHE A 32 5.27 10.33 12.72
N LEU A 33 5.43 9.15 13.32
CA LEU A 33 5.01 7.87 12.76
C LEU A 33 3.51 7.82 12.49
N PHE A 34 2.68 8.48 13.31
CA PHE A 34 1.24 8.59 13.11
C PHE A 34 0.83 9.77 12.21
N SER A 35 1.77 10.59 11.75
CA SER A 35 1.49 11.56 10.70
C SER A 35 1.27 10.85 9.37
N ASN A 36 0.50 11.46 8.47
CA ASN A 36 0.21 10.90 7.14
C ASN A 36 1.50 10.58 6.37
N VAL A 37 2.51 11.44 6.47
CA VAL A 37 3.83 11.25 5.86
C VAL A 37 4.61 10.12 6.56
N GLY A 38 4.53 10.04 7.89
CA GLY A 38 5.21 9.01 8.66
C GLY A 38 4.72 7.61 8.36
N ILE A 39 3.41 7.41 8.19
CA ILE A 39 2.82 6.09 7.88
C ILE A 39 3.24 5.62 6.49
N ILE A 40 3.23 6.52 5.50
CA ILE A 40 3.71 6.22 4.14
C ILE A 40 5.19 5.81 4.19
N GLY A 41 6.02 6.59 4.89
CA GLY A 41 7.44 6.28 5.06
C GLY A 41 7.68 4.96 5.81
N LEU A 42 6.83 4.62 6.78
CA LEU A 42 6.89 3.38 7.53
C LEU A 42 6.59 2.18 6.62
N VAL A 43 5.53 2.23 5.81
CA VAL A 43 5.18 1.14 4.86
C VAL A 43 6.28 0.95 3.81
N ILE A 44 6.80 2.04 3.24
CA ILE A 44 7.91 1.96 2.27
C ILE A 44 9.17 1.40 2.94
N GLY A 45 9.52 1.87 4.14
CA GLY A 45 10.66 1.33 4.89
C GLY A 45 10.48 -0.16 5.25
N TYR A 46 9.26 -0.57 5.59
CA TYR A 46 8.91 -1.94 5.95
C TYR A 46 9.00 -2.90 4.75
N THR A 47 8.60 -2.45 3.56
CA THR A 47 8.73 -3.21 2.31
C THR A 47 10.18 -3.33 1.85
N ILE A 48 10.98 -2.27 1.99
CA ILE A 48 12.44 -2.31 1.76
C ILE A 48 13.14 -3.25 2.75
N ALA A 49 12.77 -3.21 4.03
CA ALA A 49 13.33 -4.14 5.02
C ALA A 49 12.99 -5.61 4.69
N GLY A 50 11.75 -5.86 4.25
CA GLY A 50 11.31 -7.17 3.78
C GLY A 50 12.14 -7.70 2.61
N SER A 51 12.43 -6.85 1.61
CA SER A 51 13.20 -7.27 0.43
C SER A 51 14.59 -7.78 0.79
N PHE A 52 15.31 -7.08 1.69
CA PHE A 52 16.62 -7.54 2.18
C PHE A 52 16.54 -8.83 2.99
N ILE A 53 15.50 -8.99 3.84
CA ILE A 53 15.32 -10.21 4.66
C ILE A 53 15.11 -11.42 3.76
N PHE A 54 14.17 -11.36 2.81
CA PHE A 54 13.85 -12.51 1.97
C PHE A 54 14.94 -12.83 0.96
N GLN A 55 15.60 -11.82 0.39
CA GLN A 55 16.77 -12.03 -0.46
C GLN A 55 17.89 -12.77 0.28
N TYR A 56 18.14 -12.40 1.55
CA TYR A 56 19.13 -13.09 2.36
C TYR A 56 18.75 -14.55 2.66
N LEU A 57 17.48 -14.81 3.00
CA LEU A 57 17.02 -16.14 3.40
C LEU A 57 16.89 -17.13 2.24
N GLU A 58 16.55 -16.69 1.02
CA GLU A 58 16.18 -17.58 -0.08
C GLU A 58 17.22 -17.69 -1.21
N SER A 59 18.29 -16.90 -1.19
CA SER A 59 19.29 -16.87 -2.27
C SER A 59 20.10 -18.17 -2.46
N GLY A 60 20.22 -19.02 -1.44
CA GLY A 60 21.07 -20.22 -1.48
C GLY A 60 20.41 -21.49 -2.05
N GLU A 61 19.17 -21.78 -1.66
CA GLU A 61 18.48 -23.07 -1.94
C GLU A 61 18.14 -23.25 -3.44
N GLN A 62 17.89 -22.15 -4.16
CA GLN A 62 17.49 -22.21 -5.56
C GLN A 62 18.59 -22.73 -6.48
N ILE A 63 19.86 -22.51 -6.12
CA ILE A 63 21.02 -22.87 -6.94
C ILE A 63 21.11 -24.39 -7.11
N GLU A 64 20.83 -25.16 -6.05
CA GLU A 64 20.93 -26.63 -6.09
C GLU A 64 19.87 -27.25 -7.01
N VAL A 65 18.63 -26.76 -6.94
CA VAL A 65 17.53 -27.27 -7.80
C VAL A 65 17.81 -27.00 -9.27
N HIS A 66 18.32 -25.81 -9.61
CA HIS A 66 18.67 -25.45 -11.00
C HIS A 66 19.87 -26.25 -11.50
N ALA A 67 20.91 -26.43 -10.68
CA ALA A 67 22.06 -27.27 -11.02
C ALA A 67 21.65 -28.72 -11.30
N ASN A 68 20.76 -29.29 -10.46
CA ASN A 68 20.20 -30.61 -10.65
C ASN A 68 19.35 -30.72 -11.92
N ALA A 69 18.55 -29.70 -12.25
CA ALA A 69 17.77 -29.66 -13.48
C ALA A 69 18.67 -29.66 -14.72
N LEU A 70 19.69 -28.79 -14.75
CA LEU A 70 20.63 -28.69 -15.86
C LEU A 70 21.46 -29.96 -16.05
N GLY A 71 21.93 -30.55 -14.95
CA GLY A 71 22.63 -31.84 -14.94
C GLY A 71 21.77 -32.95 -15.52
N ASN A 72 20.50 -33.04 -15.10
CA ASN A 72 19.55 -34.03 -15.61
C ASN A 72 19.22 -33.80 -17.10
N ARG A 73 19.01 -32.56 -17.57
CA ARG A 73 18.81 -32.28 -19.01
C ARG A 73 19.96 -32.84 -19.84
N THR A 74 21.20 -32.54 -19.42
CA THR A 74 22.41 -32.98 -20.13
C THR A 74 22.57 -34.50 -20.09
N LEU A 75 22.28 -35.13 -18.94
CA LEU A 75 22.36 -36.57 -18.75
C LEU A 75 21.39 -37.32 -19.66
N TYR A 76 20.11 -36.92 -19.69
CA TYR A 76 19.10 -37.61 -20.50
C TYR A 76 19.26 -37.33 -21.99
N ALA A 77 19.72 -36.13 -22.38
CA ALA A 77 20.12 -35.88 -23.77
C ALA A 77 21.23 -36.85 -24.22
N ARG A 78 22.23 -37.09 -23.37
CA ARG A 78 23.29 -38.08 -23.63
C ARG A 78 22.76 -39.52 -23.67
N ARG A 79 21.84 -39.90 -22.78
CA ARG A 79 21.22 -41.23 -22.78
C ARG A 79 20.43 -41.49 -24.07
N LEU A 80 19.60 -40.54 -24.50
CA LEU A 80 18.85 -40.63 -25.75
C LEU A 80 19.77 -40.74 -26.97
N TRP A 81 20.88 -39.99 -26.97
CA TRP A 81 21.90 -40.10 -28.01
C TRP A 81 22.55 -41.49 -28.05
N ASN A 82 22.97 -42.02 -26.90
CA ASN A 82 23.57 -43.35 -26.82
C ASN A 82 22.58 -44.44 -27.25
N LEU A 83 21.32 -44.34 -26.84
CA LEU A 83 20.25 -45.26 -27.24
C LEU A 83 20.04 -45.25 -28.77
N THR A 84 20.16 -44.09 -29.40
CA THR A 84 20.11 -43.96 -30.85
C THR A 84 21.31 -44.63 -31.52
N MET A 85 22.52 -44.48 -30.97
CA MET A 85 23.73 -45.12 -31.49
C MET A 85 23.68 -46.64 -31.34
N ASP A 86 23.26 -47.15 -30.18
CA ASP A 86 23.25 -48.59 -29.88
C ASP A 86 22.25 -49.36 -30.75
N LEU A 87 21.07 -48.81 -30.98
CA LEU A 87 20.03 -49.44 -31.81
C LEU A 87 20.31 -49.30 -33.33
N ASN A 88 21.04 -48.26 -33.73
CA ASN A 88 21.50 -48.10 -35.11
C ASN A 88 22.57 -49.14 -35.46
N TYR A 89 23.46 -49.49 -34.52
CA TYR A 89 24.55 -50.44 -34.76
C TYR A 89 24.12 -51.92 -34.62
N ASN A 90 23.29 -52.25 -33.63
CA ASN A 90 23.08 -53.65 -33.24
C ASN A 90 21.82 -54.32 -33.82
N VAL A 91 20.77 -53.57 -34.16
CA VAL A 91 19.42 -54.15 -34.40
C VAL A 91 18.78 -53.70 -35.71
N GLN A 92 19.47 -52.88 -36.53
CA GLN A 92 18.90 -52.34 -37.75
C GLN A 92 17.58 -51.59 -37.46
N LEU A 93 17.64 -50.64 -36.50
CA LEU A 93 16.60 -49.66 -36.14
C LEU A 93 15.15 -50.10 -36.44
N LEU A 94 14.68 -51.13 -35.74
CA LEU A 94 13.26 -51.46 -35.77
C LEU A 94 12.50 -50.35 -35.03
N GLU A 95 11.77 -49.53 -35.80
CA GLU A 95 11.10 -48.32 -35.32
C GLU A 95 10.28 -48.54 -34.04
N LYS A 96 9.62 -49.71 -33.94
CA LYS A 96 8.77 -50.06 -32.79
C LYS A 96 9.56 -50.22 -31.49
N GLU A 97 10.72 -50.86 -31.55
CA GLU A 97 11.58 -51.10 -30.37
C GLU A 97 12.29 -49.81 -29.95
N TYR A 98 12.77 -49.03 -30.91
CA TYR A 98 13.33 -47.70 -30.66
C TYR A 98 12.32 -46.78 -29.97
N ARG A 99 11.09 -46.69 -30.50
CA ARG A 99 10.03 -45.87 -29.90
C ARG A 99 9.69 -46.32 -28.47
N ALA A 100 9.65 -47.63 -28.21
CA ALA A 100 9.38 -48.15 -26.88
C ALA A 100 10.48 -47.77 -25.87
N ALA A 101 11.75 -47.92 -26.25
CA ALA A 101 12.89 -47.62 -25.39
C ALA A 101 13.06 -46.11 -25.15
N VAL A 102 12.84 -45.27 -26.17
CA VAL A 102 12.81 -43.80 -26.01
C VAL A 102 11.66 -43.39 -25.09
N ALA A 103 10.47 -43.97 -25.25
CA ALA A 103 9.33 -43.63 -24.41
C ALA A 103 9.58 -43.92 -22.92
N GLU A 104 10.27 -45.01 -22.59
CA GLU A 104 10.63 -45.34 -21.21
C GLU A 104 11.59 -44.31 -20.58
N GLU A 105 12.64 -43.91 -21.31
CA GLU A 105 13.57 -42.87 -20.87
C GLU A 105 12.85 -41.51 -20.70
N LEU A 106 11.95 -41.15 -21.63
CA LEU A 106 11.17 -39.92 -21.55
C LEU A 106 10.20 -39.90 -20.36
N ILE A 107 9.54 -41.02 -20.04
CA ILE A 107 8.68 -41.10 -18.85
C ILE A 107 9.50 -40.89 -17.57
N THR A 108 10.70 -41.45 -17.50
CA THR A 108 11.59 -41.29 -16.33
C THR A 108 12.08 -39.85 -16.22
N PHE A 109 12.51 -39.26 -17.33
CA PHE A 109 12.86 -37.84 -17.42
C PHE A 109 11.70 -36.94 -16.96
N GLN A 110 10.49 -37.18 -17.46
CA GLN A 110 9.30 -36.42 -17.09
C GLN A 110 9.00 -36.53 -15.59
N LYS A 111 9.11 -37.72 -14.98
CA LYS A 111 8.92 -37.90 -13.53
C LYS A 111 9.92 -37.07 -12.72
N ILE A 112 11.18 -37.03 -13.14
CA ILE A 112 12.22 -36.21 -12.49
C ILE A 112 11.87 -34.73 -12.59
N PHE A 113 11.50 -34.25 -13.78
CA PHE A 113 11.14 -32.84 -13.98
C PHE A 113 9.89 -32.43 -13.21
N VAL A 114 8.86 -33.27 -13.16
CA VAL A 114 7.69 -33.02 -12.31
C VAL A 114 8.09 -32.91 -10.84
N ASN A 115 9.03 -33.73 -10.37
CA ASN A 115 9.55 -33.63 -9.00
C ASN A 115 10.39 -32.35 -8.79
N LEU A 116 11.23 -31.97 -9.75
CA LEU A 116 12.00 -30.72 -9.70
C LEU A 116 11.09 -29.50 -9.72
N THR A 117 10.03 -29.49 -10.53
CA THR A 117 9.02 -28.42 -10.55
C THR A 117 8.29 -28.33 -9.21
N ARG A 118 7.97 -29.46 -8.56
CA ARG A 118 7.43 -29.47 -7.18
C ARG A 118 8.41 -28.91 -6.15
N LYS A 119 9.72 -29.08 -6.37
CA LYS A 119 10.79 -28.45 -5.59
C LYS A 119 11.04 -26.98 -5.99
N GLY A 120 10.31 -26.47 -6.97
CA GLY A 120 10.34 -25.07 -7.38
C GLY A 120 11.25 -24.76 -8.58
N PHE A 121 11.59 -25.75 -9.41
CA PHE A 121 12.16 -25.47 -10.72
C PHE A 121 11.11 -24.81 -11.62
N ASP A 122 11.37 -23.56 -12.01
CA ASP A 122 10.46 -22.72 -12.81
C ASP A 122 10.67 -22.89 -14.34
N GLY A 123 11.62 -23.75 -14.74
CA GLY A 123 11.96 -23.96 -16.15
C GLY A 123 12.96 -22.97 -16.70
N SER A 124 13.41 -22.00 -15.90
CA SER A 124 14.42 -21.03 -16.30
C SER A 124 15.83 -21.64 -16.32
N ASP A 125 16.69 -21.07 -17.16
CA ASP A 125 18.11 -21.44 -17.23
C ASP A 125 18.96 -20.56 -16.29
N ASP A 126 18.35 -19.88 -15.30
CA ASP A 126 19.07 -19.05 -14.35
C ASP A 126 19.82 -19.90 -13.32
N LEU A 127 21.07 -20.21 -13.66
CA LEU A 127 22.00 -20.96 -12.81
C LEU A 127 22.29 -20.31 -11.45
N CYS A 128 22.04 -19.01 -11.29
CA CYS A 128 22.40 -18.28 -10.07
C CYS A 128 21.21 -18.08 -9.12
N GLY A 129 19.98 -18.40 -9.52
CA GLY A 129 18.77 -18.11 -8.73
C GLY A 129 18.58 -16.61 -8.44
N LYS A 130 19.27 -15.74 -9.19
CA LYS A 130 19.32 -14.29 -8.92
C LYS A 130 18.12 -13.55 -9.49
N LYS A 131 17.47 -14.08 -10.52
CA LYS A 131 16.31 -13.43 -11.15
C LYS A 131 15.06 -13.47 -10.27
N SER A 132 14.78 -14.57 -9.57
CA SER A 132 13.53 -14.70 -8.80
C SER A 132 13.56 -13.95 -7.45
N TRP A 133 14.73 -13.89 -6.80
CA TRP A 133 14.94 -13.14 -5.53
C TRP A 133 15.89 -11.95 -5.71
N SER A 134 15.71 -11.21 -6.81
CA SER A 134 16.34 -9.89 -6.96
C SER A 134 15.80 -8.90 -5.92
N PHE A 135 16.43 -7.73 -5.78
CA PHE A 135 15.93 -6.72 -4.83
C PHE A 135 14.50 -6.30 -5.18
N ALA A 136 14.21 -5.99 -6.44
CA ALA A 136 12.87 -5.61 -6.84
C ALA A 136 11.87 -6.77 -6.80
N GLY A 137 12.29 -8.01 -7.11
CA GLY A 137 11.45 -9.20 -6.95
C GLY A 137 11.05 -9.44 -5.48
N ALA A 138 12.03 -9.37 -4.57
CA ALA A 138 11.80 -9.49 -3.13
C ALA A 138 10.99 -8.31 -2.56
N PHE A 139 11.14 -7.12 -3.14
CA PHE A 139 10.35 -5.94 -2.81
C PHE A 139 8.89 -6.10 -3.23
N LEU A 140 8.64 -6.56 -4.46
CA LEU A 140 7.31 -6.88 -4.96
C LEU A 140 6.67 -7.95 -4.07
N PHE A 141 7.38 -9.04 -3.76
CA PHE A 141 6.92 -10.08 -2.84
C PHE A 141 6.52 -9.48 -1.48
N SER A 142 7.40 -8.71 -0.84
CA SER A 142 7.15 -8.07 0.45
C SER A 142 5.91 -7.16 0.41
N LEU A 143 5.75 -6.38 -0.66
CA LEU A 143 4.56 -5.57 -0.89
C LEU A 143 3.31 -6.44 -0.99
N THR A 144 3.33 -7.50 -1.82
CA THR A 144 2.16 -8.38 -2.01
C THR A 144 1.73 -9.14 -0.76
N VAL A 145 2.66 -9.43 0.15
CA VAL A 145 2.35 -10.06 1.45
C VAL A 145 1.60 -9.08 2.35
N ILE A 146 2.06 -7.84 2.49
CA ILE A 146 1.38 -6.86 3.35
C ILE A 146 0.08 -6.34 2.74
N THR A 147 -0.03 -6.28 1.41
CA THR A 147 -1.24 -5.86 0.70
C THR A 147 -2.26 -6.98 0.54
N THR A 148 -1.94 -8.20 0.97
CA THR A 148 -2.78 -9.40 0.85
C THR A 148 -3.14 -9.77 -0.59
N ILE A 149 -2.38 -9.30 -1.58
CA ILE A 149 -2.55 -9.71 -2.99
C ILE A 149 -2.05 -11.13 -3.18
N GLY A 150 -0.81 -11.41 -2.74
CA GLY A 150 -0.21 -12.74 -2.75
C GLY A 150 -0.22 -13.49 -4.09
N TYR A 151 0.40 -12.94 -5.14
CA TYR A 151 0.44 -13.57 -6.48
C TYR A 151 0.86 -15.05 -6.47
N GLY A 152 1.75 -15.45 -5.56
CA GLY A 152 2.18 -16.84 -5.46
C GLY A 152 3.08 -17.31 -6.60
N ASN A 153 3.53 -16.41 -7.48
CA ASN A 153 4.58 -16.71 -8.46
C ASN A 153 5.97 -16.80 -7.80
N ILE A 154 6.21 -16.00 -6.75
CA ILE A 154 7.39 -16.05 -5.89
C ILE A 154 6.93 -16.34 -4.46
N TRP A 155 7.53 -17.33 -3.81
CA TRP A 155 7.23 -17.70 -2.43
C TRP A 155 8.46 -18.28 -1.72
N PRO A 156 8.58 -18.11 -0.39
CA PRO A 156 9.68 -18.65 0.39
C PRO A 156 9.64 -20.18 0.41
N ARG A 157 10.78 -20.81 0.13
CA ARG A 157 10.93 -22.26 0.09
C ARG A 157 11.61 -22.77 1.34
N THR A 158 12.57 -22.01 1.87
CA THR A 158 13.30 -22.38 3.07
C THR A 158 12.38 -22.39 4.30
N PRO A 159 12.63 -23.27 5.28
CA PRO A 159 11.85 -23.28 6.53
C PRO A 159 11.95 -21.93 7.25
N ASN A 160 13.14 -21.31 7.24
CA ASN A 160 13.37 -20.01 7.85
C ASN A 160 12.62 -18.89 7.11
N GLY A 161 12.60 -18.90 5.76
CA GLY A 161 11.84 -17.95 4.95
C GLY A 161 10.32 -18.06 5.16
N LYS A 162 9.80 -19.27 5.36
CA LYS A 162 8.38 -19.49 5.69
C LYS A 162 8.02 -18.91 7.06
N ILE A 163 8.84 -19.18 8.08
CA ILE A 163 8.65 -18.61 9.42
C ILE A 163 8.73 -17.08 9.38
N ALA A 164 9.75 -16.54 8.69
CA ALA A 164 9.92 -15.10 8.51
C ALA A 164 8.70 -14.47 7.83
N SER A 165 8.13 -15.12 6.82
CA SER A 165 6.94 -14.63 6.11
C SER A 165 5.70 -14.57 7.00
N ILE A 166 5.50 -15.56 7.89
CA ILE A 166 4.39 -15.54 8.86
C ILE A 166 4.53 -14.34 9.80
N VAL A 167 5.72 -14.15 10.38
CA VAL A 167 6.00 -13.04 11.30
C VAL A 167 5.86 -11.69 10.57
N TYR A 168 6.35 -11.61 9.34
CA TYR A 168 6.26 -10.43 8.49
C TYR A 168 4.79 -10.08 8.18
N ALA A 169 3.95 -11.06 7.82
CA ALA A 169 2.54 -10.82 7.56
C ALA A 169 1.77 -10.34 8.81
N ILE A 170 2.04 -10.92 9.98
CA ILE A 170 1.37 -10.54 11.25
C ILE A 170 1.58 -9.07 11.60
N ILE A 171 2.78 -8.54 11.35
CA ILE A 171 3.10 -7.13 11.63
C ILE A 171 2.70 -6.23 10.45
N GLY A 172 2.92 -6.70 9.23
CA GLY A 172 2.70 -5.95 8.00
C GLY A 172 1.24 -5.71 7.66
N MET A 173 0.34 -6.68 7.85
CA MET A 173 -1.08 -6.51 7.53
C MET A 173 -1.75 -5.40 8.37
N PRO A 174 -1.63 -5.36 9.70
CA PRO A 174 -2.20 -4.26 10.50
C PRO A 174 -1.61 -2.89 10.14
N LEU A 175 -0.29 -2.85 9.88
CA LEU A 175 0.39 -1.64 9.45
C LEU A 175 -0.16 -1.14 8.10
N PHE A 176 -0.40 -2.05 7.15
CA PHE A 176 -0.94 -1.72 5.84
C PHE A 176 -2.41 -1.27 5.92
N LEU A 177 -3.23 -1.88 6.79
CA LEU A 177 -4.60 -1.42 7.04
C LEU A 177 -4.64 -0.01 7.62
N LEU A 178 -3.72 0.32 8.54
CA LEU A 178 -3.57 1.67 9.07
C LEU A 178 -3.18 2.66 7.97
N TYR A 179 -2.26 2.27 7.09
CA TYR A 179 -1.92 3.03 5.89
C TYR A 179 -3.14 3.30 5.01
N LEU A 180 -3.92 2.27 4.67
CA LEU A 180 -5.12 2.39 3.83
C LEU A 180 -6.15 3.34 4.44
N SER A 181 -6.42 3.21 5.74
CA SER A 181 -7.38 4.07 6.44
C SER A 181 -6.97 5.54 6.35
N ASN A 182 -5.69 5.85 6.57
CA ASN A 182 -5.23 7.23 6.58
C ASN A 182 -5.13 7.82 5.17
N ILE A 183 -4.51 7.11 4.23
CA ILE A 183 -4.35 7.60 2.86
C ILE A 183 -5.72 7.74 2.16
N GLY A 184 -6.65 6.81 2.42
CA GLY A 184 -8.00 6.83 1.90
C GLY A 184 -8.76 8.09 2.32
N ASP A 185 -8.66 8.49 3.59
CA ASP A 185 -9.29 9.71 4.11
C ASP A 185 -8.69 10.98 3.51
N VAL A 186 -7.36 11.04 3.41
CA VAL A 186 -6.65 12.19 2.82
C VAL A 186 -7.01 12.34 1.35
N MET A 187 -6.98 11.25 0.59
CA MET A 187 -7.37 11.24 -0.82
C MET A 187 -8.84 11.59 -1.00
N ALA A 188 -9.75 11.09 -0.14
CA ALA A 188 -11.18 11.38 -0.22
C ALA A 188 -11.47 12.87 0.00
N ARG A 189 -10.84 13.50 1.01
CA ARG A 189 -10.96 14.96 1.24
C ARG A 189 -10.41 15.75 0.07
N SER A 190 -9.25 15.36 -0.44
CA SER A 190 -8.63 16.00 -1.60
C SER A 190 -9.51 15.88 -2.83
N PHE A 191 -10.12 14.71 -3.03
CA PHE A 191 -11.03 14.44 -4.13
C PHE A 191 -12.32 15.26 -4.01
N LYS A 192 -12.97 15.33 -2.84
CA LYS A 192 -14.13 16.18 -2.61
C LYS A 192 -13.83 17.65 -2.90
N TRP A 193 -12.65 18.12 -2.49
CA TRP A 193 -12.18 19.47 -2.79
C TRP A 193 -12.02 19.70 -4.30
N ILE A 194 -11.34 18.78 -5.01
CA ILE A 194 -11.18 18.83 -6.47
C ILE A 194 -12.53 18.78 -7.18
N TYR A 195 -13.42 17.88 -6.77
CA TYR A 195 -14.76 17.71 -7.33
C TYR A 195 -15.62 18.97 -7.12
N ALA A 196 -15.57 19.56 -5.93
CA ALA A 196 -16.26 20.82 -5.66
C ALA A 196 -15.73 21.95 -6.55
N ASN A 197 -14.42 22.01 -6.75
CA ASN A 197 -13.81 23.08 -7.55
C ASN A 197 -14.04 22.90 -9.06
N LEU A 198 -14.10 21.66 -9.56
CA LEU A 198 -14.32 21.37 -10.98
C LEU A 198 -15.81 21.35 -11.37
N CYS A 199 -16.66 20.69 -10.58
CA CYS A 199 -18.06 20.42 -10.95
C CYS A 199 -19.04 21.46 -10.39
N LEU A 200 -18.81 22.02 -9.20
CA LEU A 200 -19.73 23.02 -8.60
C LEU A 200 -19.40 24.46 -9.03
N CYS A 201 -18.18 24.75 -9.47
CA CYS A 201 -17.76 26.11 -9.85
C CYS A 201 -17.82 26.41 -11.35
N ARG A 202 -17.92 25.41 -12.24
CA ARG A 202 -17.98 25.64 -13.70
C ARG A 202 -19.39 25.65 -14.28
N TRP A 203 -20.38 25.03 -13.62
CA TRP A 203 -21.76 24.92 -14.14
C TRP A 203 -22.84 25.57 -13.26
N CYS A 204 -22.52 26.05 -12.06
CA CYS A 204 -23.51 26.64 -11.15
C CYS A 204 -23.13 28.07 -10.75
N PRO A 205 -23.54 29.11 -11.51
CA PRO A 205 -23.26 30.52 -11.16
C PRO A 205 -23.74 30.90 -9.76
N GLY A 206 -24.83 30.30 -9.28
CA GLY A 206 -25.38 30.58 -7.93
C GLY A 206 -24.59 29.99 -6.75
N VAL A 207 -23.54 29.18 -6.95
CA VAL A 207 -22.70 28.66 -5.84
C VAL A 207 -21.57 29.62 -5.49
N ALA A 208 -20.98 30.30 -6.47
CA ALA A 208 -20.02 31.38 -6.24
C ALA A 208 -20.68 32.58 -5.53
N GLU A 209 -21.90 32.92 -5.94
CA GLU A 209 -22.70 33.98 -5.33
C GLU A 209 -23.08 33.66 -3.89
N ARG A 210 -23.53 32.43 -3.60
CA ARG A 210 -23.80 31.97 -2.22
C ARG A 210 -22.54 31.89 -1.35
N ARG A 211 -21.35 31.64 -1.93
CA ARG A 211 -20.05 31.71 -1.21
C ARG A 211 -19.72 33.15 -0.82
N ALA A 212 -19.81 34.08 -1.76
CA ALA A 212 -19.57 35.50 -1.51
C ALA A 212 -20.54 36.07 -0.46
N GLU A 213 -21.82 35.70 -0.55
CA GLU A 213 -22.87 36.17 0.37
C GLU A 213 -22.68 35.65 1.81
N ARG A 214 -22.24 34.40 1.98
CA ARG A 214 -21.90 33.83 3.30
C ARG A 214 -20.64 34.45 3.91
N GLN A 215 -19.66 34.78 3.07
CA GLN A 215 -18.42 35.42 3.50
C GLN A 215 -18.70 36.85 3.98
N MET A 216 -19.55 37.59 3.26
CA MET A 216 -20.04 38.91 3.70
C MET A 216 -20.80 38.84 5.03
N ARG A 217 -21.69 37.86 5.24
CA ARG A 217 -22.41 37.70 6.52
C ARG A 217 -21.46 37.42 7.70
N ARG A 218 -20.39 36.64 7.49
CA ARG A 218 -19.38 36.35 8.53
C ARG A 218 -18.52 37.58 8.85
N ASP A 219 -18.15 38.38 7.85
CA ASP A 219 -17.41 39.63 8.05
C ASP A 219 -18.27 40.66 8.80
N GLN A 220 -19.58 40.68 8.54
CA GLN A 220 -20.52 41.57 9.22
C GLN A 220 -20.71 41.17 10.70
N GLN A 221 -20.83 39.86 10.98
CA GLN A 221 -20.94 39.36 12.35
C GLN A 221 -19.64 39.53 13.17
N LYS A 222 -18.47 39.53 12.52
CA LYS A 222 -17.19 39.91 13.15
C LYS A 222 -17.07 41.40 13.44
N ARG A 223 -17.67 42.28 12.63
CA ARG A 223 -17.73 43.72 12.91
C ARG A 223 -18.66 44.02 14.08
N ASP A 224 -19.86 43.45 14.10
CA ASP A 224 -20.83 43.66 15.18
C ASP A 224 -20.36 43.08 16.53
N GLY A 225 -19.63 41.95 16.51
CA GLY A 225 -19.00 41.39 17.71
C GLY A 225 -17.85 42.20 18.28
N SER A 226 -17.28 43.13 17.49
CA SER A 226 -16.17 44.01 17.92
C SER A 226 -16.64 45.38 18.44
N GLU A 227 -17.89 45.77 18.17
CA GLU A 227 -18.48 47.01 18.72
C GLU A 227 -19.07 46.81 20.11
N PHE A 228 -19.50 45.59 20.48
CA PHE A 228 -20.05 45.32 21.82
C PHE A 228 -19.00 45.24 22.93
N SER A 229 -17.71 45.09 22.60
CA SER A 229 -16.61 44.99 23.57
C SER A 229 -15.98 46.32 23.97
N ASN A 230 -16.42 47.46 23.39
CA ASN A 230 -15.84 48.78 23.67
C ASN A 230 -16.74 49.72 24.50
N SER A 231 -17.91 49.28 24.98
CA SER A 231 -18.78 50.12 25.81
C SER A 231 -19.28 49.45 27.09
N SER A 232 -18.43 49.36 28.10
CA SER A 232 -18.88 49.45 29.51
C SER A 232 -17.68 49.58 30.44
N GLY A 233 -17.41 50.81 30.89
CA GLY A 233 -16.51 51.10 31.98
C GLY A 233 -17.24 51.09 33.34
N SER A 234 -16.55 50.55 34.33
CA SER A 234 -16.56 50.87 35.77
C SER A 234 -17.16 49.84 36.76
N PRO A 235 -16.61 49.77 38.00
CA PRO A 235 -16.50 48.53 38.76
C PRO A 235 -17.37 48.50 40.02
N SER A 236 -17.83 47.32 40.46
CA SER A 236 -18.15 47.12 41.89
C SER A 236 -18.36 45.65 42.29
N SER A 237 -17.86 45.38 43.51
CA SER A 237 -18.27 44.37 44.50
C SER A 237 -17.91 42.89 44.33
N ILE A 238 -17.01 42.49 45.21
CA ILE A 238 -16.72 41.15 45.74
C ILE A 238 -17.98 40.56 46.40
N GLU A 239 -18.28 39.28 46.15
CA GLU A 239 -18.72 38.33 47.19
C GLU A 239 -18.62 36.85 46.76
N ASN A 240 -17.64 36.16 47.38
CA ASN A 240 -17.62 34.84 48.02
C ASN A 240 -18.18 33.56 47.34
N ILE A 241 -17.21 32.68 46.99
CA ILE A 241 -17.00 31.28 47.46
C ILE A 241 -18.21 30.33 47.53
N GLU A 242 -18.20 29.30 46.67
CA GLU A 242 -18.17 27.90 47.13
C GLU A 242 -17.43 27.02 46.10
N MET A 243 -16.51 26.20 46.60
CA MET A 243 -15.57 25.38 45.83
C MET A 243 -15.82 23.93 46.26
N ASP A 244 -16.37 23.09 45.38
CA ASP A 244 -16.35 21.64 45.54
C ASP A 244 -15.70 20.96 44.34
N MET A 245 -14.95 19.92 44.67
CA MET A 245 -13.82 19.35 43.98
C MET A 245 -14.23 17.99 43.42
N THR A 246 -14.17 17.78 42.10
CA THR A 246 -13.79 16.47 41.50
C THR A 246 -13.59 16.54 39.99
N GLY A 247 -12.31 16.65 39.60
CA GLY A 247 -11.69 15.79 38.60
C GLY A 247 -12.06 15.89 37.11
N ARG A 248 -11.35 16.74 36.35
CA ARG A 248 -10.53 16.28 35.19
C ARG A 248 -9.53 17.36 34.78
N ARG A 249 -8.25 17.02 34.85
CA ARG A 249 -7.12 17.89 34.53
C ARG A 249 -6.83 17.81 33.03
N GLU A 250 -7.43 18.68 32.23
CA GLU A 250 -6.96 18.93 30.86
C GLU A 250 -5.89 20.02 30.88
N SER A 251 -4.75 19.67 30.30
CA SER A 251 -3.55 20.49 30.27
C SER A 251 -3.70 21.63 29.27
N VAL A 252 -3.54 22.85 29.78
CA VAL A 252 -3.28 24.07 29.02
C VAL A 252 -2.09 23.87 28.09
N THR A 253 -2.33 23.90 26.78
CA THR A 253 -1.33 24.33 25.79
C THR A 253 -2.03 25.18 24.72
N SER A 254 -1.81 26.49 24.84
CA SER A 254 -1.62 27.46 23.75
C SER A 254 -2.61 27.42 22.59
N ASP A 255 -3.67 28.23 22.73
CA ASP A 255 -4.45 28.79 21.63
C ASP A 255 -3.56 29.61 20.69
N ALA A 256 -3.23 29.01 19.55
CA ALA A 256 -2.75 29.69 18.36
C ALA A 256 -3.02 28.79 17.15
N ASN A 257 -4.30 28.68 16.75
CA ASN A 257 -4.77 28.38 15.38
C ASN A 257 -6.29 28.15 15.33
N THR A 258 -7.08 29.16 15.73
CA THR A 258 -8.55 29.15 15.58
C THR A 258 -9.02 30.04 14.42
N ILE A 259 -8.31 29.95 13.30
CA ILE A 259 -8.76 30.47 12.01
C ILE A 259 -8.42 29.36 11.01
N ASN A 260 -9.36 28.45 10.75
CA ASN A 260 -9.45 27.55 9.56
C ASN A 260 -10.47 26.40 9.71
N THR A 261 -11.27 26.32 10.79
CA THR A 261 -12.16 25.16 11.03
C THR A 261 -13.52 25.22 10.33
N ASP A 262 -14.01 26.38 9.90
CA ASP A 262 -15.41 26.51 9.44
C ASP A 262 -15.59 26.54 7.91
N GLU A 263 -14.52 26.44 7.12
CA GLU A 263 -14.56 26.29 5.66
C GLU A 263 -14.45 24.82 5.22
N SER A 264 -13.87 23.94 6.04
CA SER A 264 -13.74 22.51 5.74
C SER A 264 -15.07 21.75 5.86
N ASP A 265 -15.95 22.17 6.77
CA ASP A 265 -17.19 21.45 7.09
C ASP A 265 -18.23 21.46 5.95
N ASP A 266 -18.31 22.52 5.15
CA ASP A 266 -19.28 22.61 4.04
C ASP A 266 -18.84 21.78 2.80
N VAL A 267 -17.54 21.59 2.58
CA VAL A 267 -17.00 20.78 1.46
C VAL A 267 -17.03 19.28 1.80
N GLN A 268 -16.88 18.92 3.08
CA GLN A 268 -16.93 17.52 3.54
C GLN A 268 -18.31 16.87 3.42
N ASN A 269 -19.39 17.65 3.37
CA ASN A 269 -20.77 17.17 3.23
C ASN A 269 -21.20 16.86 1.78
N ILE A 270 -20.32 17.07 0.79
CA ILE A 270 -20.63 16.74 -0.60
C ILE A 270 -20.51 15.23 -0.77
N THR A 271 -21.66 14.57 -0.92
CA THR A 271 -21.73 13.15 -1.27
C THR A 271 -21.40 13.00 -2.75
N VAL A 272 -20.28 12.32 -3.02
CA VAL A 272 -19.86 11.99 -4.39
C VAL A 272 -20.64 10.75 -4.81
N PRO A 273 -21.35 10.75 -5.96
CA PRO A 273 -22.07 9.57 -6.43
C PRO A 273 -21.13 8.37 -6.65
N ILE A 274 -21.57 7.17 -6.27
CA ILE A 274 -20.87 5.89 -6.52
C ILE A 274 -20.41 5.77 -7.99
N LEU A 275 -21.22 6.25 -8.94
CA LEU A 275 -20.88 6.22 -10.36
C LEU A 275 -19.57 6.96 -10.66
N VAL A 276 -19.32 8.12 -10.02
CA VAL A 276 -18.09 8.89 -10.22
C VAL A 276 -16.88 8.11 -9.69
N CYS A 277 -17.02 7.48 -8.52
CA CYS A 277 -15.98 6.61 -7.95
C CYS A 277 -15.68 5.42 -8.87
N LEU A 278 -16.72 4.79 -9.43
CA LEU A 278 -16.60 3.68 -10.37
C LEU A 278 -15.87 4.12 -11.66
N MET A 279 -16.20 5.29 -12.21
CA MET A 279 -15.53 5.82 -13.40
C MET A 279 -14.03 6.10 -13.16
N ILE A 280 -13.66 6.57 -11.96
CA ILE A 280 -12.25 6.78 -11.59
C ILE A 280 -11.52 5.44 -11.51
N MET A 281 -12.13 4.43 -10.89
CA MET A 281 -11.57 3.08 -10.81
C MET A 281 -11.36 2.47 -12.19
N VAL A 282 -12.37 2.56 -13.07
CA VAL A 282 -12.26 2.09 -14.45
C VAL A 282 -11.17 2.86 -15.20
N GLY A 283 -11.11 4.19 -15.06
CA GLY A 283 -10.07 5.00 -15.67
C GLY A 283 -8.66 4.63 -15.20
N TYR A 284 -8.49 4.34 -13.91
CA TYR A 284 -7.21 3.91 -13.35
C TYR A 284 -6.78 2.53 -13.84
N ILE A 285 -7.73 1.60 -13.96
CA ILE A 285 -7.50 0.27 -14.54
C ILE A 285 -7.12 0.40 -16.02
N CYS A 286 -7.85 1.18 -16.82
CA CYS A 286 -7.54 1.40 -18.24
C CYS A 286 -6.18 2.10 -18.44
N GLY A 287 -5.85 3.06 -17.57
CA GLY A 287 -4.54 3.72 -17.59
C GLY A 287 -3.40 2.75 -17.28
N GLY A 288 -3.56 1.94 -16.23
CA GLY A 288 -2.63 0.85 -15.90
C GLY A 288 -2.50 -0.16 -17.03
N ALA A 289 -3.62 -0.60 -17.61
CA ALA A 289 -3.65 -1.53 -18.73
C ALA A 289 -2.88 -1.00 -19.93
N THR A 290 -3.00 0.29 -20.24
CA THR A 290 -2.24 0.93 -21.34
C THR A 290 -0.74 0.91 -21.06
N LEU A 291 -0.34 1.20 -19.82
CA LEU A 291 1.06 1.21 -19.39
C LEU A 291 1.67 -0.20 -19.43
N PHE A 292 1.00 -1.21 -18.87
CA PHE A 292 1.51 -2.59 -18.88
C PHE A 292 1.45 -3.22 -20.27
N TYR A 293 0.44 -2.90 -21.08
CA TYR A 293 0.40 -3.33 -22.49
C TYR A 293 1.60 -2.82 -23.28
N GLN A 294 2.03 -1.57 -23.05
CA GLN A 294 3.22 -1.03 -23.72
C GLN A 294 4.52 -1.68 -23.21
N TRP A 295 4.64 -1.93 -21.90
CA TRP A 295 5.86 -2.52 -21.33
C TRP A 295 6.01 -4.03 -21.52
N GLU A 296 4.91 -4.77 -21.60
CA GLU A 296 4.91 -6.23 -21.79
C GLU A 296 4.50 -6.62 -23.22
N ARG A 297 4.58 -5.67 -24.17
CA ARG A 297 4.32 -5.91 -25.59
C ARG A 297 5.21 -7.01 -26.16
N ASP A 298 6.49 -7.01 -25.78
CA ASP A 298 7.48 -8.00 -26.23
C ASP A 298 7.19 -9.40 -25.65
N SER A 299 6.54 -9.46 -24.49
CA SER A 299 6.11 -10.69 -23.83
C SER A 299 4.77 -11.21 -24.37
N GLY A 300 4.14 -10.51 -25.32
CA GLY A 300 2.90 -10.90 -25.98
C GLY A 300 1.62 -10.56 -25.23
N TRP A 301 1.65 -9.63 -24.26
CA TRP A 301 0.45 -9.24 -23.53
C TRP A 301 -0.53 -8.48 -24.45
N THR A 302 -1.79 -8.88 -24.43
CA THR A 302 -2.87 -8.10 -25.04
C THR A 302 -3.33 -7.00 -24.08
N PHE A 303 -4.07 -6.01 -24.58
CA PHE A 303 -4.70 -5.00 -23.72
C PHE A 303 -5.66 -5.64 -22.70
N LEU A 304 -6.35 -6.72 -23.08
CA LEU A 304 -7.23 -7.46 -22.18
C LEU A 304 -6.42 -8.10 -21.04
N ASP A 305 -5.30 -8.75 -21.34
CA ASP A 305 -4.43 -9.36 -20.32
C ASP A 305 -3.90 -8.31 -19.34
N ALA A 306 -3.46 -7.16 -19.86
CA ALA A 306 -3.01 -6.05 -19.03
C ALA A 306 -4.13 -5.48 -18.14
N SER A 307 -5.35 -5.35 -18.67
CA SER A 307 -6.52 -4.90 -17.89
C SER A 307 -6.96 -5.94 -16.84
N TYR A 308 -6.88 -7.22 -17.17
CA TYR A 308 -7.14 -8.33 -16.27
C TYR A 308 -6.12 -8.34 -15.12
N PHE A 309 -4.83 -8.20 -15.43
CA PHE A 309 -3.78 -8.04 -14.42
C PHE A 309 -4.07 -6.89 -13.48
N CYS A 310 -4.36 -5.69 -14.00
CA CYS A 310 -4.69 -4.53 -13.17
C CYS A 310 -5.89 -4.80 -12.25
N PHE A 311 -6.96 -5.40 -12.78
CA PHE A 311 -8.16 -5.70 -12.00
C PHE A 311 -7.89 -6.75 -10.89
N ILE A 312 -7.28 -7.89 -11.23
CA ILE A 312 -6.98 -8.99 -10.29
C ILE A 312 -6.01 -8.54 -9.19
N SER A 313 -5.07 -7.67 -9.53
CA SER A 313 -4.08 -7.15 -8.58
C SER A 313 -4.69 -6.14 -7.61
N LEU A 314 -5.48 -5.19 -8.12
CA LEU A 314 -6.12 -4.15 -7.31
C LEU A 314 -7.26 -4.70 -6.46
N SER A 315 -7.99 -5.70 -6.95
CA SER A 315 -9.02 -6.40 -6.16
C SER A 315 -8.44 -7.36 -5.12
N THR A 316 -7.11 -7.42 -4.97
CA THR A 316 -6.39 -8.32 -4.07
C THR A 316 -6.74 -9.79 -4.25
N ILE A 317 -7.13 -10.20 -5.47
CA ILE A 317 -7.36 -11.61 -5.82
C ILE A 317 -6.02 -12.30 -6.10
N GLY A 318 -5.15 -11.65 -6.88
CA GLY A 318 -3.76 -12.05 -7.06
C GLY A 318 -3.53 -13.47 -7.56
N PHE A 319 -4.09 -13.87 -8.71
CA PHE A 319 -3.84 -15.21 -9.27
C PHE A 319 -2.38 -15.48 -9.66
N GLY A 320 -1.61 -14.44 -9.97
CA GLY A 320 -0.18 -14.55 -10.31
C GLY A 320 0.12 -15.23 -11.66
N ASP A 321 -0.91 -15.44 -12.49
CA ASP A 321 -0.82 -15.92 -13.86
C ASP A 321 -0.19 -14.89 -14.82
N PHE A 322 -0.43 -13.61 -14.54
CA PHE A 322 0.23 -12.47 -15.16
C PHE A 322 0.95 -11.64 -14.10
N VAL A 323 2.26 -11.51 -14.24
CA VAL A 323 3.08 -10.62 -13.41
C VAL A 323 4.09 -9.91 -14.34
N PRO A 324 4.19 -8.57 -14.32
CA PRO A 324 5.17 -7.85 -15.12
C PRO A 324 6.59 -8.33 -14.78
N GLY A 325 7.43 -8.52 -15.79
CA GLY A 325 8.82 -8.98 -15.60
C GLY A 325 9.03 -10.49 -15.40
N ASP A 326 7.98 -11.32 -15.39
CA ASP A 326 8.08 -12.76 -15.08
C ASP A 326 8.71 -13.62 -16.21
N LYS A 327 8.68 -13.16 -17.48
CA LYS A 327 9.01 -14.01 -18.66
C LYS A 327 10.19 -13.58 -19.53
N ILE A 328 11.08 -12.68 -19.07
CA ILE A 328 12.16 -12.20 -19.97
C ILE A 328 13.37 -13.16 -19.96
N TYR A 329 13.33 -14.11 -20.89
CA TYR A 329 14.48 -14.88 -21.37
C TYR A 329 15.38 -13.99 -22.23
N GLY A 330 16.33 -13.29 -21.59
CA GLY A 330 17.37 -12.54 -22.28
C GLY A 330 18.55 -12.25 -21.36
N HIS A 331 19.76 -12.59 -21.81
CA HIS A 331 21.03 -12.26 -21.15
C HIS A 331 21.50 -10.85 -21.56
N GLY A 332 21.86 -10.00 -20.58
CA GLY A 332 22.61 -8.75 -20.77
C GLY A 332 21.77 -7.47 -20.89
N LYS A 333 22.17 -6.39 -20.19
CA LYS A 333 21.52 -5.04 -20.05
C LYS A 333 20.05 -5.00 -19.63
N ILE A 334 19.37 -6.15 -19.56
CA ILE A 334 17.93 -6.30 -19.28
C ILE A 334 17.62 -6.29 -17.77
N GLU A 335 18.60 -6.54 -16.89
CA GLU A 335 18.38 -6.55 -15.42
C GLU A 335 17.89 -5.20 -14.89
N GLU A 336 18.47 -4.08 -15.34
CA GLU A 336 17.99 -2.75 -14.93
C GLU A 336 16.56 -2.47 -15.39
N ILE A 337 16.18 -2.96 -16.59
CA ILE A 337 14.83 -2.81 -17.13
C ILE A 337 13.83 -3.65 -16.32
N LEU A 338 14.20 -4.86 -15.91
CA LEU A 338 13.39 -5.73 -15.06
C LEU A 338 13.15 -5.13 -13.67
N GLU A 339 14.20 -4.65 -13.01
CA GLU A 339 14.08 -3.97 -11.72
C GLU A 339 13.17 -2.75 -11.82
N LEU A 340 13.30 -1.98 -12.91
CA LEU A 340 12.48 -0.81 -13.18
C LEU A 340 11.01 -1.18 -13.41
N LYS A 341 10.71 -2.26 -14.15
CA LYS A 341 9.34 -2.77 -14.34
C LYS A 341 8.68 -3.16 -13.02
N PHE A 342 9.40 -3.86 -12.13
CA PHE A 342 8.91 -4.22 -10.80
C PHE A 342 8.70 -3.00 -9.90
N VAL A 343 9.61 -2.01 -9.95
CA VAL A 343 9.46 -0.75 -9.20
C VAL A 343 8.22 0.01 -9.66
N PHE A 344 8.01 0.19 -10.96
CA PHE A 344 6.81 0.86 -11.45
C PHE A 344 5.53 0.06 -11.17
N CYS A 345 5.58 -1.27 -11.25
CA CYS A 345 4.49 -2.12 -10.82
C CYS A 345 4.14 -1.89 -9.34
N SER A 346 5.15 -1.86 -8.46
CA SER A 346 4.94 -1.62 -7.03
C SER A 346 4.35 -0.24 -6.73
N MET A 347 4.79 0.80 -7.45
CA MET A 347 4.26 2.15 -7.33
C MET A 347 2.79 2.21 -7.79
N TYR A 348 2.47 1.55 -8.91
CA TYR A 348 1.11 1.39 -9.39
C TYR A 348 0.23 0.69 -8.35
N LEU A 349 0.67 -0.44 -7.80
CA LEU A 349 -0.11 -1.18 -6.79
C LEU A 349 -0.34 -0.36 -5.52
N MET A 350 0.69 0.33 -5.00
CA MET A 350 0.52 1.19 -3.82
C MET A 350 -0.48 2.32 -4.05
N LEU A 351 -0.36 3.02 -5.18
CA LEU A 351 -1.28 4.12 -5.53
C LEU A 351 -2.71 3.59 -5.76
N GLY A 352 -2.85 2.46 -6.45
CA GLY A 352 -4.14 1.86 -6.73
C GLY A 352 -4.86 1.36 -5.47
N MET A 353 -4.13 0.79 -4.51
CA MET A 353 -4.70 0.41 -3.21
C MET A 353 -5.17 1.64 -2.42
N ALA A 354 -4.43 2.74 -2.49
CA ALA A 354 -4.86 4.01 -1.90
C ALA A 354 -6.13 4.58 -2.57
N LEU A 355 -6.23 4.47 -3.90
CA LEU A 355 -7.44 4.86 -4.65
C LEU A 355 -8.65 3.99 -4.30
N ILE A 356 -8.47 2.67 -4.11
CA ILE A 356 -9.54 1.78 -3.67
C ILE A 356 -9.99 2.15 -2.26
N ALA A 357 -9.06 2.40 -1.33
CA ALA A 357 -9.41 2.83 0.02
C ALA A 357 -10.19 4.14 0.02
N MET A 358 -9.79 5.11 -0.81
CA MET A 358 -10.57 6.34 -1.03
C MET A 358 -11.98 6.04 -1.53
N CYS A 359 -12.11 5.21 -2.58
CA CYS A 359 -13.42 4.86 -3.15
C CYS A 359 -14.31 4.13 -2.13
N PHE A 360 -13.72 3.25 -1.31
CA PHE A 360 -14.42 2.56 -0.24
C PHE A 360 -14.94 3.54 0.82
N ASN A 361 -14.11 4.50 1.26
CA ASN A 361 -14.52 5.52 2.23
C ASN A 361 -15.67 6.38 1.69
N LEU A 362 -15.56 6.85 0.43
CA LEU A 362 -16.62 7.64 -0.21
C LEU A 362 -17.92 6.84 -0.39
N MET A 363 -17.81 5.58 -0.82
CA MET A 363 -18.97 4.68 -0.97
C MET A 363 -19.64 4.41 0.38
N GLN A 364 -18.86 4.16 1.44
CA GLN A 364 -19.36 3.94 2.79
C GLN A 364 -20.16 5.16 3.29
N GLU A 365 -19.65 6.37 3.09
CA GLU A 365 -20.35 7.60 3.46
C GLU A 365 -21.70 7.75 2.71
N GLU A 366 -21.73 7.50 1.40
CA GLU A 366 -22.96 7.60 0.60
C GLU A 366 -23.99 6.55 1.02
N VAL A 367 -23.57 5.30 1.23
CA VAL A 367 -24.45 4.21 1.66
C VAL A 367 -25.05 4.52 3.02
N ILE A 368 -24.25 5.00 3.98
CA ILE A 368 -24.75 5.42 5.31
C ILE A 368 -25.77 6.55 5.17
N HIS A 369 -25.53 7.54 4.30
CA HIS A 369 -26.47 8.64 4.07
C HIS A 369 -27.80 8.15 3.48
N LYS A 370 -27.76 7.27 2.47
CA LYS A 370 -28.96 6.66 1.87
C LYS A 370 -29.74 5.83 2.89
N ILE A 371 -29.08 4.95 3.64
CA ILE A 371 -29.72 4.11 4.67
C ILE A 371 -30.41 4.98 5.73
N ARG A 372 -29.75 6.04 6.23
CA ARG A 372 -30.35 6.97 7.21
C ARG A 372 -31.59 7.67 6.64
N THR A 373 -31.55 8.07 5.37
CA THR A 373 -32.67 8.72 4.70
C THR A 373 -33.84 7.77 4.54
N THR A 374 -33.60 6.56 4.01
CA THR A 374 -34.61 5.51 3.87
C THR A 374 -35.21 5.12 5.22
N THR A 375 -34.39 4.98 6.26
CA THR A 375 -34.88 4.68 7.62
C THR A 375 -35.80 5.79 8.16
N ARG A 376 -35.49 7.06 7.90
CA ARG A 376 -36.36 8.19 8.28
C ARG A 376 -37.68 8.16 7.51
N THR A 377 -37.63 7.89 6.20
CA THR A 377 -38.84 7.76 5.36
C THR A 377 -39.73 6.60 5.81
N ILE A 378 -39.14 5.44 6.11
CA ILE A 378 -39.86 4.28 6.66
C ILE A 378 -40.48 4.63 8.02
N LYS A 379 -39.72 5.24 8.94
CA LYS A 379 -40.28 5.69 10.23
C LYS A 379 -41.42 6.68 10.08
N TYR A 380 -41.36 7.56 9.08
CA TYR A 380 -42.44 8.51 8.78
C TYR A 380 -43.69 7.79 8.26
N ILE A 381 -43.52 6.84 7.32
CA ILE A 381 -44.62 6.01 6.80
C ILE A 381 -45.29 5.20 7.92
N PHE A 382 -44.51 4.62 8.83
CA PHE A 382 -45.02 3.86 9.99
C PHE A 382 -45.64 4.75 11.09
N ARG A 383 -45.35 6.06 11.13
CA ARG A 383 -45.98 7.01 12.07
C ARG A 383 -47.29 7.59 11.54
N CYS A 384 -47.51 7.53 10.22
CA CYS A 384 -48.73 8.01 9.56
C CYS A 384 -49.78 6.92 9.34
N ARG A 385 -49.55 5.71 9.86
CA ARG A 385 -50.46 4.57 9.83
C ARG A 385 -50.76 4.15 11.27
#